data_AF-A0A7T7CA65-F1
#
_entry.id   AF-A0A7T7CA65-F1
#
_cell.length_a   1.000
_cell.length_b   1.000
_cell.length_c   1.000
_cell.angle_alpha   90.00
_cell.angle_beta   90.00
_cell.angle_gamma   90.00
#
_symmetry.space_group_name_H-M   'P 1'
#
loop_
_entity.id
_entity.type
_entity.pdbx_description
1 polymer ?
#
loop_
_entity_poly.entity_id
_entity_poly.type
_entity_poly.pdbx_seq_one_letter_code
_entity_poly.pdbx_strand_id
1 'polypeptide(L)'
;MAKLGLIFDALAMAIIGLLTGAFVGGLVLGAGMPGGIAGGIMAAALLVLFTLTFHFLEWDVANRKVKYASIGILPGVLIGGTQLIGLGIPGAVIFGMVNAIIFAAILDPIIQNLVKKERYVLYPGHYLFVFLLGTISAFLTIQIVGITSRMVDFEMAVSALPLAMTNIIVFGTVLIVYFIGLAVKKRQLESWRMAFKARWLLLTLSAGLGIALVGVITSVHYGIVVSEALVAGAAFVLPYGIALLLPLSFGYLAAQNSNRPVMGSVFSLVGGLAVLAFGISVAPMLLLPGSGLMWAGLIFGLFMVMLSFVSLTKPEMNVFTGSSIIIFSILSFIGAAGGLIIGGLLGIAGGVLIAAWDGSVSKEDDHDEMEGGPKDISSASPNTVSG
;
A
#
# COMPACT_ATOMS: atom_id res chain seq x y z
N MET A 1 9.96 -15.34 -21.83
CA MET A 1 9.47 -14.50 -20.72
C MET A 1 10.29 -13.21 -20.52
N ALA A 2 11.63 -13.23 -20.60
CA ALA A 2 12.48 -12.04 -20.36
C ALA A 2 12.08 -10.78 -21.19
N LYS A 3 11.81 -10.92 -22.49
CA LYS A 3 11.39 -9.80 -23.35
C LYS A 3 10.07 -9.15 -22.90
N LEU A 4 9.12 -9.95 -22.40
CA LEU A 4 7.83 -9.45 -21.93
C LEU A 4 8.00 -8.63 -20.65
N GLY A 5 8.86 -9.08 -19.73
CA GLY A 5 9.20 -8.34 -18.51
C GLY A 5 9.79 -6.96 -18.80
N LEU A 6 10.71 -6.87 -19.78
CA LEU A 6 11.29 -5.59 -20.19
C LEU A 6 10.23 -4.62 -20.73
N ILE A 7 9.29 -5.10 -21.55
CA ILE A 7 8.20 -4.28 -22.10
C ILE A 7 7.31 -3.75 -20.97
N PHE A 8 6.95 -4.60 -20.01
CA PHE A 8 6.16 -4.17 -18.85
C PHE A 8 6.90 -3.14 -17.99
N ASP A 9 8.20 -3.33 -17.75
CA ASP A 9 9.01 -2.38 -16.99
C ASP A 9 9.13 -1.03 -17.71
N ALA A 10 9.37 -1.04 -19.02
CA ALA A 10 9.42 0.18 -19.83
C ALA A 10 8.06 0.90 -19.82
N LEU A 11 6.96 0.17 -19.98
CA LEU A 11 5.61 0.73 -19.92
C LEU A 11 5.31 1.34 -18.54
N ALA A 12 5.66 0.64 -17.45
CA ALA A 12 5.50 1.16 -16.10
C ALA A 12 6.28 2.47 -15.90
N MET A 13 7.53 2.52 -16.36
CA MET A 13 8.37 3.72 -16.26
C MET A 13 7.86 4.86 -17.15
N ALA A 14 7.30 4.56 -18.33
CA ALA A 14 6.64 5.55 -19.17
C ALA A 14 5.44 6.18 -18.46
N ILE A 15 4.59 5.38 -17.82
CA ILE A 15 3.41 5.87 -17.07
C ILE A 15 3.84 6.70 -15.85
N ILE A 16 4.82 6.21 -15.08
CA ILE A 16 5.39 6.95 -13.93
C ILE A 16 5.95 8.30 -14.39
N GLY A 17 6.73 8.31 -15.48
CA GLY A 17 7.30 9.52 -16.04
C GLY A 17 6.24 10.48 -16.55
N LEU A 18 5.22 9.97 -17.25
CA LEU A 18 4.12 10.77 -17.76
C LEU A 18 3.36 11.47 -16.64
N LEU A 19 2.97 10.73 -15.59
CA LEU A 19 2.23 11.29 -14.46
C LEU A 19 3.08 12.28 -13.64
N THR A 20 4.33 11.93 -13.36
CA THR A 20 5.26 12.79 -12.60
C THR A 20 5.58 14.06 -13.38
N GLY A 21 5.93 13.93 -14.65
CA GLY A 21 6.26 15.04 -15.52
C GLY A 21 5.06 15.94 -15.79
N ALA A 22 3.86 15.38 -15.93
CA ALA A 22 2.64 16.17 -16.11
C ALA A 22 2.29 16.97 -14.86
N PHE A 23 2.44 16.37 -13.68
CA PHE A 23 2.23 17.06 -12.41
C PHE A 23 3.26 18.20 -12.24
N VAL A 24 4.55 17.91 -12.42
CA VAL A 24 5.62 18.90 -12.25
C VAL A 24 5.49 20.02 -13.30
N GLY A 25 5.36 19.67 -14.58
CA GLY A 25 5.27 20.65 -15.66
C GLY A 25 4.00 21.49 -15.61
N GLY A 26 2.86 20.91 -15.22
CA GLY A 26 1.59 21.61 -15.19
C GLY A 26 1.38 22.44 -13.92
N LEU A 27 1.58 21.82 -12.75
CA LEU A 27 1.27 22.45 -11.45
C LEU A 27 2.47 23.12 -10.82
N VAL A 28 3.62 22.44 -10.77
CA VAL A 28 4.80 22.97 -10.06
C VAL A 28 5.43 24.13 -10.84
N LEU A 29 5.54 24.02 -12.17
CA LEU A 29 6.08 25.10 -13.01
C LEU A 29 5.04 26.16 -13.40
N GLY A 30 3.76 25.97 -13.04
CA GLY A 30 2.68 26.91 -13.35
C GLY A 30 2.38 27.07 -14.84
N ALA A 31 2.89 26.19 -15.71
CA ALA A 31 2.69 26.26 -17.15
C ALA A 31 1.36 25.64 -17.63
N GLY A 32 0.49 25.23 -16.70
CA GLY A 32 -0.87 24.77 -17.00
C GLY A 32 -0.90 23.51 -17.85
N MET A 33 -1.92 23.38 -18.70
CA MET A 33 -2.08 22.20 -19.56
C MET A 33 -0.90 21.98 -20.53
N PRO A 34 -0.38 23.00 -21.25
CA PRO A 34 0.77 22.81 -22.14
C PRO A 34 2.02 22.33 -21.40
N GLY A 35 2.30 22.90 -20.22
CA GLY A 35 3.40 22.47 -19.36
C GLY A 35 3.25 21.03 -18.89
N GLY A 36 2.03 20.62 -18.54
CA GLY A 36 1.74 19.23 -18.15
C GLY A 36 1.97 18.25 -19.29
N ILE A 37 1.51 18.55 -20.51
CA ILE A 37 1.71 17.67 -21.67
C ILE A 37 3.21 17.55 -21.99
N ALA A 38 3.91 18.67 -22.11
CA ALA A 38 5.34 18.69 -22.43
C ALA A 38 6.18 17.99 -21.34
N GLY A 39 5.93 18.32 -20.07
CA GLY A 39 6.61 17.72 -18.93
C GLY A 39 6.38 16.21 -18.86
N GLY A 40 5.15 15.76 -19.07
CA GLY A 40 4.78 14.34 -19.07
C GLY A 40 5.48 13.55 -20.17
N ILE A 41 5.45 14.04 -21.42
CA ILE A 41 6.11 13.38 -22.56
C ILE A 41 7.63 13.31 -22.34
N MET A 42 8.25 14.42 -21.91
CA MET A 42 9.69 14.49 -21.67
C MET A 42 10.13 13.54 -20.56
N ALA A 43 9.44 13.53 -19.42
CA ALA A 43 9.77 12.65 -18.31
C ALA A 43 9.52 11.16 -18.64
N ALA A 44 8.45 10.85 -19.37
CA ALA A 44 8.20 9.48 -19.86
C ALA A 44 9.33 9.00 -20.78
N ALA A 45 9.72 9.81 -21.77
CA ALA A 45 10.79 9.48 -22.70
C ALA A 45 12.12 9.27 -21.96
N LEU A 46 12.45 10.14 -21.02
CA LEU A 46 13.69 10.07 -20.24
C LEU A 46 13.75 8.84 -19.33
N LEU A 47 12.66 8.49 -18.63
CA LEU A 47 12.64 7.29 -17.78
C LEU A 47 12.69 6.00 -18.60
N VAL A 48 12.01 5.94 -19.74
CA VAL A 48 12.10 4.81 -20.67
C VAL A 48 13.53 4.68 -21.21
N LEU A 49 14.14 5.78 -21.65
CA LEU A 49 15.51 5.79 -22.16
C LEU A 49 16.50 5.29 -21.10
N PHE A 50 16.41 5.76 -19.86
CA PHE A 50 17.27 5.27 -18.78
C PHE A 50 17.05 3.79 -18.50
N THR A 51 15.79 3.33 -18.46
CA THR A 51 15.47 1.92 -18.22
C THR A 51 16.06 1.01 -19.29
N LEU A 52 15.93 1.40 -20.56
CA LEU A 52 16.50 0.66 -21.68
C LEU A 52 18.03 0.72 -21.67
N THR A 53 18.63 1.88 -21.45
CA THR A 53 20.07 2.07 -21.43
C THR A 53 20.74 1.23 -20.34
N PHE A 54 20.21 1.26 -19.11
CA PHE A 54 20.78 0.45 -18.02
C PHE A 54 20.54 -1.04 -18.22
N HIS A 55 19.47 -1.44 -18.90
CA HIS A 55 19.25 -2.83 -19.26
C HIS A 55 20.29 -3.31 -20.29
N PHE A 56 20.57 -2.53 -21.34
CA PHE A 56 21.57 -2.88 -22.35
C PHE A 56 23.02 -2.83 -21.84
N LEU A 57 23.29 -2.04 -20.81
CA LEU A 57 24.58 -2.01 -20.13
C LEU A 57 24.75 -3.11 -19.07
N GLU A 58 23.74 -3.97 -18.87
CA GLU A 58 23.73 -5.03 -17.85
C GLU A 58 23.95 -4.51 -16.41
N TRP A 59 23.55 -3.25 -16.15
CA TRP A 59 23.70 -2.62 -14.84
C TRP A 59 22.44 -2.82 -13.99
N ASP A 60 22.14 -4.08 -13.64
CA ASP A 60 20.90 -4.45 -12.95
C ASP A 60 20.65 -3.69 -11.65
N VAL A 61 21.71 -3.47 -10.87
CA VAL A 61 21.63 -2.71 -9.60
C VAL A 61 21.29 -1.24 -9.86
N ALA A 62 21.90 -0.61 -10.86
CA ALA A 62 21.63 0.78 -11.19
C ALA A 62 20.21 0.94 -11.76
N ASN A 63 19.81 0.05 -12.68
CA ASN A 63 18.47 0.02 -13.25
C ASN A 63 17.41 -0.04 -12.15
N ARG A 64 17.56 -0.98 -11.20
CA ARG A 64 16.63 -1.14 -10.10
C ARG A 64 16.58 0.09 -9.18
N LYS A 65 17.72 0.68 -8.84
CA LYS A 65 17.77 1.91 -8.03
C LYS A 65 17.09 3.09 -8.72
N VAL A 66 17.25 3.25 -10.04
CA VAL A 66 16.59 4.31 -10.81
C VAL A 66 15.08 4.11 -10.86
N LYS A 67 14.61 2.85 -10.99
CA LYS A 67 13.18 2.53 -10.90
C LYS A 67 12.60 2.94 -9.54
N TYR A 68 13.26 2.57 -8.43
CA TYR A 68 12.82 2.98 -7.10
C TYR A 68 12.92 4.49 -6.87
N ALA A 69 13.98 5.15 -7.35
CA ALA A 69 14.10 6.60 -7.29
C ALA A 69 12.90 7.28 -7.95
N SER A 70 12.53 6.83 -9.14
CA SER A 70 11.44 7.39 -9.95
C SER A 70 10.09 7.30 -9.23
N ILE A 71 9.84 6.20 -8.51
CA ILE A 71 8.64 5.97 -7.70
C ILE A 71 8.50 7.02 -6.59
N GLY A 72 9.62 7.42 -5.99
CA GLY A 72 9.63 8.38 -4.88
C GLY A 72 9.42 9.84 -5.30
N ILE A 73 9.63 10.20 -6.57
CA ILE A 73 9.63 11.62 -6.98
C ILE A 73 8.27 12.26 -6.71
N LEU A 74 7.19 11.73 -7.28
CA LEU A 74 5.87 12.39 -7.19
C LEU A 74 5.32 12.47 -5.76
N PRO A 75 5.37 11.41 -4.91
CA PRO A 75 5.00 11.53 -3.51
C PRO A 75 5.83 12.61 -2.79
N GLY A 76 7.14 12.69 -3.07
CA GLY A 76 8.01 13.71 -2.48
C GLY A 76 7.63 15.13 -2.91
N VAL A 77 7.33 15.32 -4.20
CA VAL A 77 6.84 16.57 -4.79
C VAL A 77 5.52 17.00 -4.13
N LEU A 78 4.57 16.08 -3.94
CA LEU A 78 3.30 16.36 -3.28
C LEU A 78 3.50 16.81 -1.84
N ILE A 79 4.35 16.11 -1.09
CA ILE A 79 4.61 16.43 0.32
C ILE A 79 5.34 17.76 0.44
N GLY A 80 6.36 18.03 -0.38
CA GLY A 80 7.11 19.28 -0.32
C GLY A 80 6.37 20.49 -0.89
N GLY A 81 5.49 20.27 -1.86
CA GLY A 81 4.72 21.32 -2.52
C GLY A 81 3.44 21.72 -1.78
N THR A 82 3.10 21.04 -0.68
CA THR A 82 1.91 21.37 0.10
C THR A 82 2.03 22.74 0.76
N GLN A 83 0.91 23.47 0.80
CA GLN A 83 0.83 24.75 1.50
C GLN A 83 1.05 24.61 3.01
N LEU A 84 0.83 23.41 3.57
CA LEU A 84 1.04 23.14 5.00
C LEU A 84 2.50 23.30 5.44
N ILE A 85 3.47 23.13 4.53
CA ILE A 85 4.90 23.32 4.83
C ILE A 85 5.37 24.73 4.41
N GLY A 86 4.60 25.43 3.57
CA GLY A 86 4.90 26.81 3.16
C GLY A 86 6.09 26.99 2.22
N LEU A 87 6.73 25.90 1.75
CA LEU A 87 7.92 25.97 0.90
C LEU A 87 7.61 26.11 -0.60
N GLY A 88 6.37 25.88 -1.02
CA GLY A 88 5.94 26.02 -2.41
C GLY A 88 6.76 25.18 -3.40
N ILE A 89 7.16 25.81 -4.52
CA ILE A 89 7.91 25.16 -5.61
C ILE A 89 9.28 24.64 -5.15
N PRO A 90 10.12 25.43 -4.43
CA PRO A 90 11.38 24.91 -3.88
C PRO A 90 11.19 23.66 -3.01
N GLY A 91 10.17 23.65 -2.16
CA GLY A 91 9.83 22.49 -1.34
C GLY A 91 9.54 21.26 -2.19
N ALA A 92 8.70 21.41 -3.20
CA ALA A 92 8.35 20.33 -4.12
C ALA A 92 9.59 19.71 -4.78
N VAL A 93 10.54 20.53 -5.25
CA VAL A 93 11.78 20.05 -5.88
C VAL A 93 12.68 19.33 -4.87
N ILE A 94 12.95 19.96 -3.72
CA ILE A 94 13.83 19.40 -2.68
C ILE A 94 13.29 18.06 -2.18
N PHE A 95 12.00 18.01 -1.81
CA PHE A 95 11.41 16.77 -1.30
C PHE A 95 11.20 15.72 -2.37
N GLY A 96 10.98 16.09 -3.64
CA GLY A 96 11.02 15.16 -4.76
C GLY A 96 12.38 14.46 -4.86
N MET A 97 13.48 15.21 -4.76
CA MET A 97 14.84 14.64 -4.78
C MET A 97 15.15 13.81 -3.53
N VAL A 98 14.85 14.32 -2.34
CA VAL A 98 15.07 13.61 -1.07
C VAL A 98 14.30 12.30 -1.07
N ASN A 99 13.03 12.30 -1.49
CA ASN A 99 12.24 11.08 -1.49
C ASN A 99 12.74 10.08 -2.55
N ALA A 100 13.20 10.55 -3.72
CA ALA A 100 13.85 9.68 -4.70
C ALA A 100 15.10 8.99 -4.11
N ILE A 101 15.91 9.72 -3.34
CA ILE A 101 17.07 9.15 -2.65
C ILE A 101 16.63 8.15 -1.57
N ILE A 102 15.62 8.47 -0.75
CA ILE A 102 15.09 7.56 0.28
C ILE A 102 14.62 6.25 -0.36
N PHE A 103 13.85 6.31 -1.45
CA PHE A 103 13.38 5.12 -2.14
C PHE A 103 14.54 4.30 -2.73
N ALA A 104 15.53 4.95 -3.36
CA ALA A 104 16.66 4.24 -3.96
C ALA A 104 17.66 3.67 -2.94
N ALA A 105 17.91 4.39 -1.83
CA ALA A 105 18.94 4.05 -0.86
C ALA A 105 18.43 3.22 0.31
N ILE A 106 17.16 3.41 0.71
CA ILE A 106 16.57 2.76 1.89
C ILE A 106 15.54 1.72 1.46
N LEU A 107 14.61 2.07 0.57
CA LEU A 107 13.52 1.17 0.21
C LEU A 107 13.97 -0.02 -0.64
N ASP A 108 14.81 0.19 -1.65
CA ASP A 108 15.39 -0.89 -2.47
C ASP A 108 16.03 -2.00 -1.61
N PRO A 109 17.02 -1.73 -0.73
CA PRO A 109 17.65 -2.80 0.04
C PRO A 109 16.69 -3.46 1.03
N ILE A 110 15.69 -2.73 1.56
CA ILE A 110 14.66 -3.33 2.42
C ILE A 110 13.84 -4.34 1.61
N ILE A 111 13.32 -3.96 0.44
CA ILE A 111 12.52 -4.86 -0.40
C ILE A 111 13.38 -6.05 -0.84
N GLN A 112 14.61 -5.83 -1.30
CA GLN A 112 15.49 -6.92 -1.71
C GLN A 112 15.78 -7.90 -0.56
N ASN A 113 15.94 -7.41 0.66
CA ASN A 113 16.10 -8.27 1.84
C ASN A 113 14.81 -9.05 2.17
N LEU A 114 13.64 -8.45 1.97
CA LEU A 114 12.36 -9.15 2.17
C LEU A 114 12.09 -10.19 1.09
N VAL A 115 12.42 -9.89 -0.17
CA VAL A 115 12.32 -10.82 -1.31
C VAL A 115 13.26 -12.01 -1.10
N LYS A 116 14.52 -11.76 -0.70
CA LYS A 116 15.49 -12.83 -0.36
C LYS A 116 15.03 -13.73 0.80
N LYS A 117 14.13 -13.26 1.65
CA LYS A 117 13.55 -14.01 2.76
C LYS A 117 12.18 -14.59 2.43
N GLU A 118 11.75 -14.50 1.18
CA GLU A 118 10.42 -14.94 0.71
C GLU A 118 9.26 -14.26 1.47
N ARG A 119 9.50 -13.07 2.03
CA ARG A 119 8.51 -12.26 2.75
C ARG A 119 7.92 -11.15 1.90
N TYR A 120 8.30 -11.08 0.64
CA TYR A 120 7.81 -10.08 -0.31
C TYR A 120 7.83 -10.65 -1.71
N VAL A 121 6.73 -10.49 -2.44
CA VAL A 121 6.61 -10.95 -3.84
C VAL A 121 6.74 -9.76 -4.78
N LEU A 122 7.67 -9.86 -5.73
CA LEU A 122 7.78 -8.93 -6.85
C LEU A 122 6.89 -9.44 -7.99
N TYR A 123 5.87 -8.66 -8.35
CA TYR A 123 4.94 -8.97 -9.42
C TYR A 123 5.12 -8.03 -10.62
N PRO A 124 4.69 -8.41 -11.84
CA PRO A 124 4.66 -7.51 -12.98
C PRO A 124 3.86 -6.25 -12.67
N GLY A 125 4.48 -5.07 -12.85
CA GLY A 125 3.86 -3.80 -12.49
C GLY A 125 4.03 -3.38 -11.02
N HIS A 126 4.85 -4.09 -10.24
CA HIS A 126 5.20 -3.71 -8.86
C HIS A 126 5.58 -2.23 -8.73
N TYR A 127 6.48 -1.73 -9.58
CA TYR A 127 6.92 -0.34 -9.51
C TYR A 127 5.78 0.67 -9.73
N LEU A 128 4.92 0.40 -10.72
CA LEU A 128 3.75 1.23 -10.99
C LEU A 128 2.78 1.22 -9.81
N PHE A 129 2.56 0.05 -9.21
CA PHE A 129 1.68 -0.07 -8.06
C PHE A 129 2.22 0.68 -6.83
N VAL A 130 3.51 0.53 -6.53
CA VAL A 130 4.16 1.24 -5.43
C VAL A 130 4.06 2.75 -5.65
N PHE A 131 4.27 3.21 -6.88
CA PHE A 131 4.14 4.61 -7.27
C PHE A 131 2.73 5.15 -7.08
N LEU A 132 1.72 4.46 -7.64
CA LEU A 132 0.33 4.91 -7.57
C LEU A 132 -0.17 4.94 -6.13
N LEU A 133 0.02 3.84 -5.40
CA LEU A 133 -0.47 3.74 -4.03
C LEU A 133 0.30 4.69 -3.10
N GLY A 134 1.61 4.88 -3.30
CA GLY A 134 2.42 5.85 -2.55
C GLY A 134 1.98 7.29 -2.82
N THR A 135 1.70 7.63 -4.08
CA THR A 135 1.22 8.96 -4.48
C THR A 135 -0.18 9.24 -3.91
N ILE A 136 -1.12 8.30 -4.09
CA ILE A 136 -2.50 8.43 -3.60
C ILE A 136 -2.51 8.58 -2.08
N SER A 137 -1.74 7.76 -1.38
CA SER A 137 -1.69 7.81 0.09
C SER A 137 -1.01 9.07 0.62
N ALA A 138 0.06 9.55 -0.03
CA ALA A 138 0.64 10.85 0.29
C ALA A 138 -0.41 11.96 0.13
N PHE A 139 -1.09 11.99 -1.02
CA PHE A 139 -2.14 12.99 -1.30
C PHE A 139 -3.28 12.95 -0.28
N LEU A 140 -3.86 11.76 -0.04
CA LEU A 140 -4.96 11.61 0.92
C LEU A 140 -4.54 11.99 2.33
N THR A 141 -3.33 11.62 2.75
CA THR A 141 -2.84 11.98 4.08
C THR A 141 -2.67 13.49 4.22
N ILE A 142 -2.13 14.18 3.21
CA ILE A 142 -2.03 15.64 3.19
C ILE A 142 -3.42 16.28 3.31
N GLN A 143 -4.42 15.78 2.56
CA GLN A 143 -5.78 16.29 2.62
C GLN A 143 -6.43 16.06 3.99
N ILE A 144 -6.28 14.85 4.56
CA ILE A 144 -6.80 14.54 5.90
C ILE A 144 -6.16 15.46 6.93
N VAL A 145 -4.84 15.61 6.94
CA VAL A 145 -4.14 16.51 7.87
C VAL A 145 -4.63 17.95 7.70
N GLY A 146 -4.78 18.43 6.46
CA GLY A 146 -5.27 19.79 6.19
C GLY A 146 -6.76 20.01 6.50
N ILE A 147 -7.61 18.98 6.43
CA ILE A 147 -9.01 19.07 6.87
C ILE A 147 -9.06 19.05 8.40
N THR A 148 -8.36 18.12 9.04
CA THR A 148 -8.31 18.00 10.49
C THR A 148 -7.77 19.28 11.14
N SER A 149 -6.73 19.89 10.57
CA SER A 149 -6.19 21.17 11.06
C SER A 149 -7.14 22.35 10.93
N ARG A 150 -8.17 22.28 10.06
CA ARG A 150 -9.19 23.32 9.91
C ARG A 150 -10.44 23.05 10.75
N MET A 151 -10.79 21.79 10.98
CA MET A 151 -11.97 21.39 11.75
C MET A 151 -11.69 21.38 13.25
N VAL A 152 -10.47 21.04 13.65
CA VAL A 152 -10.08 20.93 15.05
C VAL A 152 -9.14 22.08 15.34
N ASP A 153 -9.62 23.03 16.14
CA ASP A 153 -8.73 23.95 16.83
C ASP A 153 -7.96 23.13 17.87
N PHE A 154 -6.79 22.64 17.47
CA PHE A 154 -5.98 21.76 18.30
C PHE A 154 -5.59 22.42 19.61
N GLU A 155 -5.44 23.74 19.65
CA GLU A 155 -5.15 24.46 20.88
C GLU A 155 -6.37 24.43 21.81
N MET A 156 -7.55 24.73 21.28
CA MET A 156 -8.80 24.62 22.05
C MET A 156 -9.07 23.19 22.52
N ALA A 157 -8.89 22.19 21.66
CA ALA A 157 -9.15 20.79 21.98
C ALA A 157 -8.16 20.22 23.01
N VAL A 158 -6.87 20.56 22.89
CA VAL A 158 -5.82 20.07 23.81
C VAL A 158 -5.86 20.81 25.15
N SER A 159 -6.24 22.09 25.17
CA SER A 159 -6.41 22.85 26.42
C SER A 159 -7.72 22.53 27.14
N ALA A 160 -8.77 22.13 26.42
CA ALA A 160 -10.04 21.72 27.02
C ALA A 160 -9.96 20.36 27.75
N LEU A 161 -8.99 19.51 27.38
CA LEU A 161 -8.81 18.20 28.01
C LEU A 161 -7.79 18.27 29.17
N PRO A 162 -8.08 17.69 30.34
CA PRO A 162 -7.09 17.51 31.38
C PRO A 162 -5.89 16.70 30.85
N LEU A 163 -4.65 17.11 31.17
CA LEU A 163 -3.42 16.43 30.73
C LEU A 163 -3.42 14.92 31.02
N ALA A 164 -4.06 14.51 32.12
CA ALA A 164 -4.22 13.10 32.46
C ALA A 164 -5.04 12.34 31.39
N MET A 165 -6.10 12.95 30.86
CA MET A 165 -6.98 12.33 29.87
C MET A 165 -6.31 12.19 28.50
N THR A 166 -5.56 13.22 28.06
CA THR A 166 -4.80 13.15 26.80
C THR A 166 -3.71 12.08 26.86
N ASN A 167 -2.99 11.98 27.98
CA ASN A 167 -2.01 10.91 28.19
C ASN A 167 -2.66 9.52 28.18
N ILE A 168 -3.82 9.35 28.84
CA ILE A 168 -4.55 8.07 28.81
C ILE A 168 -4.94 7.68 27.39
N ILE A 169 -5.43 8.63 26.57
CA ILE A 169 -5.79 8.35 25.16
C ILE A 169 -4.55 7.89 24.39
N VAL A 170 -3.42 8.60 24.52
CA VAL A 170 -2.17 8.23 23.83
C VAL A 170 -1.68 6.85 24.26
N PHE A 171 -1.63 6.58 25.56
CA PHE A 171 -1.27 5.26 26.08
C PHE A 171 -2.23 4.18 25.59
N GLY A 172 -3.54 4.47 25.56
CA GLY A 172 -4.56 3.59 25.01
C GLY A 172 -4.32 3.27 23.54
N THR A 173 -4.04 4.28 22.69
CA THR A 173 -3.73 4.08 21.27
C THR A 173 -2.45 3.27 21.07
N VAL A 174 -1.39 3.57 21.83
CA VAL A 174 -0.12 2.81 21.77
C VAL A 174 -0.34 1.36 22.19
N LEU A 175 -1.14 1.11 23.23
CA LEU A 175 -1.50 -0.23 23.68
C LEU A 175 -2.33 -0.97 22.62
N ILE A 176 -3.30 -0.32 21.97
CA ILE A 176 -4.10 -0.92 20.88
C ILE A 176 -3.18 -1.34 19.72
N VAL A 177 -2.29 -0.44 19.27
CA VAL A 177 -1.32 -0.74 18.20
C VAL A 177 -0.42 -1.92 18.61
N TYR A 178 0.04 -1.94 19.87
CA TYR A 178 0.81 -3.04 20.42
C TYR A 178 0.03 -4.37 20.42
N PHE A 179 -1.23 -4.38 20.86
CA PHE A 179 -2.07 -5.57 20.89
C PHE A 179 -2.41 -6.07 19.47
N ILE A 180 -2.66 -5.18 18.52
CA ILE A 180 -2.82 -5.54 17.10
C ILE A 180 -1.53 -6.20 16.58
N GLY A 181 -0.36 -5.62 16.87
CA GLY A 181 0.93 -6.20 16.52
C GLY A 181 1.17 -7.58 17.14
N LEU A 182 0.70 -7.80 18.37
CA LEU A 182 0.72 -9.13 19.01
C LEU A 182 -0.22 -10.12 18.32
N ALA A 183 -1.45 -9.71 18.01
CA ALA A 183 -2.47 -10.55 17.41
C ALA A 183 -2.08 -11.05 16.01
N VAL A 184 -1.43 -10.20 15.21
CA VAL A 184 -0.97 -10.53 13.85
C VAL A 184 0.09 -11.64 13.83
N LYS A 185 0.87 -11.81 14.91
CA LYS A 185 2.13 -12.59 14.88
C LYS A 185 2.04 -14.00 15.46
N LYS A 186 0.93 -14.39 16.09
CA LYS A 186 0.75 -15.76 16.60
C LYS A 186 0.66 -16.81 15.48
N ARG A 187 0.56 -16.40 14.20
CA ARG A 187 0.21 -17.33 13.12
C ARG A 187 1.36 -18.15 12.51
N GLN A 188 2.59 -17.65 12.37
CA GLN A 188 3.64 -18.39 11.63
C GLN A 188 5.08 -17.93 11.92
N LEU A 189 5.69 -18.32 13.04
CA LEU A 189 7.15 -18.22 13.19
C LEU A 189 7.71 -19.52 13.74
N GLU A 190 8.59 -20.14 12.96
CA GLU A 190 9.21 -21.45 13.20
C GLU A 190 10.16 -21.49 14.40
N SER A 191 10.53 -20.35 14.99
CA SER A 191 11.29 -20.34 16.26
C SER A 191 10.93 -19.18 17.18
N TRP A 192 10.77 -19.52 18.47
CA TRP A 192 10.51 -18.58 19.58
C TRP A 192 11.52 -17.42 19.65
N ARG A 193 12.77 -17.65 19.22
CA ARG A 193 13.85 -16.65 19.26
C ARG A 193 13.64 -15.53 18.25
N MET A 194 13.17 -15.84 17.04
CA MET A 194 12.81 -14.83 16.02
C MET A 194 11.52 -14.09 16.38
N ALA A 195 10.55 -14.79 16.99
CA ALA A 195 9.36 -14.15 17.52
C ALA A 195 9.72 -13.11 18.59
N PHE A 196 10.65 -13.44 19.50
CA PHE A 196 11.10 -12.55 20.57
C PHE A 196 11.86 -11.33 20.05
N LYS A 197 12.84 -11.49 19.14
CA LYS A 197 13.59 -10.34 18.59
C LYS A 197 12.69 -9.33 17.88
N ALA A 198 11.81 -9.80 17.01
CA ALA A 198 10.90 -8.90 16.30
C ALA A 198 9.76 -8.38 17.21
N ARG A 199 9.46 -9.05 18.34
CA ARG A 199 8.56 -8.51 19.38
C ARG A 199 9.23 -7.34 20.09
N TRP A 200 10.51 -7.46 20.42
CA TRP A 200 11.28 -6.41 21.06
C TRP A 200 11.40 -5.17 20.16
N LEU A 201 11.64 -5.36 18.86
CA LEU A 201 11.67 -4.26 17.89
C LEU A 201 10.32 -3.53 17.79
N LEU A 202 9.22 -4.27 17.71
CA LEU A 202 7.87 -3.69 17.62
C LEU A 202 7.51 -2.94 18.90
N LEU A 203 7.89 -3.48 20.07
CA LEU A 203 7.79 -2.81 21.37
C LEU A 203 8.60 -1.52 21.42
N THR A 204 9.85 -1.53 20.96
CA THR A 204 10.68 -0.32 20.96
C THR A 204 10.15 0.75 20.03
N LEU A 205 9.62 0.36 18.86
CA LEU A 205 9.03 1.29 17.91
C LEU A 205 7.71 1.86 18.44
N SER A 206 6.83 1.02 19.01
CA SER A 206 5.57 1.49 19.60
C SER A 206 5.81 2.36 20.83
N ALA A 207 6.77 1.99 21.69
CA ALA A 207 7.14 2.78 22.86
C ALA A 207 7.80 4.11 22.46
N GLY A 208 8.73 4.10 21.51
CA GLY A 208 9.35 5.32 20.97
C GLY A 208 8.32 6.26 20.35
N LEU A 209 7.39 5.73 19.55
CA LEU A 209 6.27 6.48 18.99
C LEU A 209 5.36 7.06 20.08
N GLY A 210 5.05 6.26 21.10
CA GLY A 210 4.24 6.68 22.25
C GLY A 210 4.90 7.81 23.04
N ILE A 211 6.20 7.68 23.36
CA ILE A 211 6.97 8.73 24.05
C ILE A 211 7.01 10.01 23.22
N ALA A 212 7.23 9.90 21.91
CA ALA A 212 7.22 11.04 21.01
C ALA A 212 5.86 11.74 20.98
N LEU A 213 4.76 10.98 20.89
CA LEU A 213 3.39 11.50 20.93
C LEU A 213 3.08 12.20 22.26
N VAL A 214 3.41 11.58 23.39
CA VAL A 214 3.23 12.18 24.71
C VAL A 214 4.04 13.47 24.83
N GLY A 215 5.31 13.45 24.42
CA GLY A 215 6.19 14.63 24.47
C GLY A 215 5.64 15.79 23.64
N VAL A 216 5.16 15.49 22.43
CA VAL A 216 4.50 16.46 21.55
C VAL A 216 3.24 17.05 22.18
N ILE A 217 2.33 16.20 22.67
CA ILE A 217 1.06 16.64 23.25
C ILE A 217 1.30 17.45 24.52
N THR A 218 2.25 17.04 25.35
CA THR A 218 2.67 17.76 26.55
C THR A 218 3.25 19.12 26.19
N SER A 219 4.10 19.18 25.16
CA SER A 219 4.68 20.45 24.69
C SER A 219 3.64 21.41 24.15
N VAL A 220 2.60 20.91 23.46
CA VAL A 220 1.45 21.73 23.03
C VAL A 220 0.64 22.21 24.24
N HIS A 221 0.37 21.33 25.21
CA HIS A 221 -0.42 21.69 26.40
C HIS A 221 0.25 22.79 27.25
N TYR A 222 1.58 22.81 27.32
CA TYR A 222 2.35 23.86 28.00
C TYR A 222 2.64 25.10 27.13
N GLY A 223 2.14 25.14 25.89
CA GLY A 223 2.40 26.24 24.96
C GLY A 223 3.88 26.38 24.54
N ILE A 224 4.68 25.34 24.73
CA ILE A 224 6.11 25.31 24.35
C ILE A 224 6.24 25.17 22.83
N VAL A 225 5.35 24.39 22.22
CA VAL A 225 5.30 24.18 20.77
C VAL A 225 4.05 24.85 20.24
N VAL A 226 4.24 25.81 19.33
CA VAL A 226 3.15 26.42 18.57
C VAL A 226 2.45 25.33 17.77
N SER A 227 1.12 25.29 17.82
CA SER A 227 0.28 24.32 17.10
C SER A 227 0.65 24.21 15.62
N GLU A 228 1.07 25.31 14.99
CA GLU A 228 1.58 25.37 13.62
C GLU A 228 2.79 24.44 13.38
N ALA A 229 3.75 24.40 14.29
CA ALA A 229 4.95 23.57 14.14
C ALA A 229 4.60 22.08 14.26
N LEU A 230 3.63 21.73 15.10
CA LEU A 230 3.10 20.39 15.20
C LEU A 230 2.34 19.99 13.92
N VAL A 231 1.47 20.86 13.41
CA VAL A 231 0.74 20.60 12.17
C VAL A 231 1.70 20.44 11.00
N ALA A 232 2.72 21.30 10.88
CA ALA A 232 3.77 21.18 9.87
C ALA A 232 4.57 19.86 10.01
N GLY A 233 4.94 19.49 11.24
CA GLY A 233 5.63 18.24 11.53
C GLY A 233 4.77 17.01 11.19
N ALA A 234 3.49 17.03 11.53
CA ALA A 234 2.55 15.95 11.20
C ALA A 234 2.28 15.87 9.69
N ALA A 235 2.11 17.02 9.03
CA ALA A 235 1.98 17.14 7.58
C ALA A 235 3.23 16.66 6.84
N PHE A 236 4.38 16.65 7.50
CA PHE A 236 5.60 16.07 6.98
C PHE A 236 5.68 14.56 7.25
N VAL A 237 5.64 14.13 8.52
CA VAL A 237 5.94 12.74 8.90
C VAL A 237 4.84 11.76 8.49
N LEU A 238 3.57 12.12 8.64
CA LEU A 238 2.46 11.19 8.37
C LEU A 238 2.37 10.82 6.89
N PRO A 239 2.38 11.77 5.93
CA PRO A 239 2.34 11.41 4.52
C PRO A 239 3.51 10.54 4.10
N TYR A 240 4.74 10.82 4.57
CA TYR A 240 5.91 9.98 4.27
C TYR A 240 5.76 8.56 4.83
N GLY A 241 5.36 8.44 6.11
CA GLY A 241 5.18 7.15 6.75
C GLY A 241 4.12 6.31 6.05
N ILE A 242 2.95 6.89 5.78
CA ILE A 242 1.84 6.19 5.12
C ILE A 242 2.18 5.89 3.66
N ALA A 243 2.79 6.82 2.93
CA ALA A 243 3.17 6.62 1.53
C ALA A 243 4.24 5.55 1.32
N LEU A 244 5.09 5.31 2.32
CA LEU A 244 6.06 4.21 2.30
C LEU A 244 5.43 2.89 2.76
N LEU A 245 4.67 2.91 3.85
CA LEU A 245 4.16 1.68 4.47
C LEU A 245 3.00 1.07 3.68
N LEU A 246 2.08 1.88 3.17
CA LEU A 246 0.88 1.39 2.50
C LEU A 246 1.22 0.57 1.24
N PRO A 247 2.12 1.00 0.34
CA PRO A 247 2.44 0.20 -0.83
C PRO A 247 3.30 -1.02 -0.54
N LEU A 248 4.16 -0.94 0.47
CA LEU A 248 4.92 -2.10 0.95
C LEU A 248 4.01 -3.17 1.56
N SER A 249 2.93 -2.76 2.23
CA SER A 249 1.99 -3.70 2.82
C SER A 249 1.41 -4.67 1.77
N PHE A 250 1.25 -4.22 0.52
CA PHE A 250 0.68 -5.03 -0.55
C PHE A 250 1.58 -6.22 -0.92
N GLY A 251 2.85 -5.99 -1.26
CA GLY A 251 3.75 -7.10 -1.60
C GLY A 251 4.09 -8.01 -0.41
N TYR A 252 4.02 -7.47 0.82
CA TYR A 252 4.15 -8.27 2.04
C TYR A 252 2.91 -9.15 2.29
N LEU A 253 1.70 -8.60 2.14
CA LEU A 253 0.44 -9.35 2.25
C LEU A 253 0.33 -10.42 1.15
N ALA A 254 0.78 -10.12 -0.07
CA ALA A 254 0.88 -11.07 -1.17
C ALA A 254 1.75 -12.27 -0.79
N ALA A 255 2.93 -12.02 -0.22
CA ALA A 255 3.87 -13.06 0.18
C ALA A 255 3.33 -13.90 1.35
N GLN A 256 2.76 -13.25 2.36
CA GLN A 256 2.33 -13.94 3.57
C GLN A 256 1.09 -14.80 3.37
N ASN A 257 0.27 -14.52 2.35
CA ASN A 257 -1.02 -15.20 2.19
C ASN A 257 -1.22 -15.78 0.79
N SER A 258 -0.30 -16.65 0.36
CA SER A 258 -0.49 -17.49 -0.82
C SER A 258 -1.78 -18.31 -0.75
N ASN A 259 -2.17 -18.73 0.45
CA ASN A 259 -3.32 -19.60 0.70
C ASN A 259 -4.68 -18.89 0.76
N ARG A 260 -4.76 -17.56 0.61
CA ARG A 260 -6.04 -16.83 0.61
C ARG A 260 -6.04 -15.63 -0.33
N PRO A 261 -7.18 -15.27 -0.94
CA PRO A 261 -7.30 -14.14 -1.86
C PRO A 261 -7.33 -12.76 -1.16
N VAL A 262 -6.45 -12.51 -0.18
CA VAL A 262 -6.49 -11.30 0.68
C VAL A 262 -6.55 -10.02 -0.11
N MET A 263 -5.81 -9.97 -1.21
CA MET A 263 -5.61 -8.76 -1.99
C MET A 263 -6.89 -8.39 -2.72
N GLY A 264 -7.53 -9.38 -3.32
CA GLY A 264 -8.85 -9.23 -3.90
C GLY A 264 -9.87 -8.83 -2.82
N SER A 265 -9.83 -9.47 -1.65
CA SER A 265 -10.70 -9.13 -0.51
C SER A 265 -10.51 -7.71 0.01
N VAL A 266 -9.27 -7.21 0.07
CA VAL A 266 -8.98 -5.84 0.53
C VAL A 266 -9.48 -4.82 -0.48
N PHE A 267 -9.25 -5.03 -1.78
CA PHE A 267 -9.79 -4.12 -2.80
C PHE A 267 -11.31 -4.13 -2.86
N SER A 268 -11.94 -5.31 -2.77
CA SER A 268 -13.38 -5.40 -2.73
C SER A 268 -13.96 -4.80 -1.44
N LEU A 269 -13.26 -4.92 -0.31
CA LEU A 269 -13.66 -4.32 0.96
C LEU A 269 -13.59 -2.79 0.89
N VAL A 270 -12.47 -2.24 0.40
CA VAL A 270 -12.31 -0.78 0.21
C VAL A 270 -13.32 -0.25 -0.80
N GLY A 271 -13.51 -0.97 -1.91
CA GLY A 271 -14.54 -0.65 -2.90
C GLY A 271 -15.95 -0.66 -2.30
N GLY A 272 -16.30 -1.70 -1.54
CA GLY A 272 -17.58 -1.83 -0.85
C GLY A 272 -17.81 -0.77 0.23
N LEU A 273 -16.77 -0.40 0.99
CA LEU A 273 -16.82 0.68 1.97
C LEU A 273 -17.02 2.04 1.31
N ALA A 274 -16.35 2.30 0.19
CA ALA A 274 -16.59 3.50 -0.60
C ALA A 274 -18.03 3.53 -1.11
N VAL A 275 -18.54 2.39 -1.61
CA VAL A 275 -19.92 2.25 -2.07
C VAL A 275 -20.91 2.58 -0.94
N LEU A 276 -20.68 1.98 0.22
CA LEU A 276 -21.48 2.18 1.43
C LEU A 276 -21.45 3.63 1.91
N ALA A 277 -20.27 4.25 1.99
CA ALA A 277 -20.10 5.63 2.46
C ALA A 277 -20.87 6.62 1.58
N PHE A 278 -20.83 6.44 0.26
CA PHE A 278 -21.62 7.27 -0.64
C PHE A 278 -23.12 7.01 -0.46
N GLY A 279 -23.55 5.74 -0.35
CA GLY A 279 -24.93 5.39 -0.05
C GLY A 279 -25.45 6.07 1.23
N ILE A 280 -24.63 6.13 2.28
CA ILE A 280 -24.93 6.84 3.53
C ILE A 280 -25.03 8.35 3.30
N SER A 281 -24.14 8.94 2.50
CA SER A 281 -24.17 10.39 2.24
C SER A 281 -25.43 10.84 1.50
N VAL A 282 -25.99 9.99 0.65
CA VAL A 282 -27.23 10.27 -0.09
C VAL A 282 -28.48 9.87 0.73
N ALA A 283 -28.32 9.04 1.78
CA ALA A 283 -29.41 8.55 2.64
C ALA A 283 -30.40 9.63 3.14
N PRO A 284 -29.98 10.84 3.55
CA PRO A 284 -30.90 11.88 4.00
C PRO A 284 -31.86 12.39 2.91
N MET A 285 -31.44 12.35 1.64
CA MET A 285 -32.30 12.70 0.50
C MET A 285 -33.36 11.60 0.24
N LEU A 286 -33.24 10.42 0.86
CA LEU A 286 -34.04 9.23 0.57
C LEU A 286 -35.32 9.15 1.38
N LEU A 287 -35.48 9.97 2.41
CA LEU A 287 -36.69 10.02 3.22
C LEU A 287 -37.87 10.68 2.48
N LEU A 288 -37.68 11.13 1.23
CA LEU A 288 -38.74 11.58 0.35
C LEU A 288 -39.49 10.36 -0.26
N PRO A 289 -40.83 10.33 -0.21
CA PRO A 289 -41.63 9.25 -0.79
C PRO A 289 -41.40 9.17 -2.32
N GLY A 290 -41.00 7.99 -2.81
CA GLY A 290 -40.72 7.73 -4.23
C GLY A 290 -39.26 7.38 -4.59
N SER A 291 -38.34 7.36 -3.61
CA SER A 291 -36.89 7.23 -3.85
C SER A 291 -36.30 5.80 -3.80
N GLY A 292 -37.13 4.75 -3.98
CA GLY A 292 -36.74 3.36 -3.71
C GLY A 292 -35.43 2.87 -4.36
N LEU A 293 -35.05 3.43 -5.50
CA LEU A 293 -33.81 3.10 -6.23
C LEU A 293 -32.52 3.53 -5.51
N MET A 294 -32.57 4.53 -4.63
CA MET A 294 -31.35 5.07 -4.03
C MET A 294 -30.88 4.29 -2.79
N TRP A 295 -31.72 3.44 -2.19
CA TRP A 295 -31.30 2.49 -1.13
C TRP A 295 -30.37 1.39 -1.65
N ALA A 296 -30.35 1.18 -2.97
CA ALA A 296 -29.57 0.16 -3.62
C ALA A 296 -28.06 0.32 -3.35
N GLY A 297 -27.53 1.54 -3.29
CA GLY A 297 -26.12 1.79 -2.99
C GLY A 297 -25.71 1.28 -1.59
N LEU A 298 -26.56 1.49 -0.58
CA LEU A 298 -26.31 1.03 0.79
C LEU A 298 -26.34 -0.51 0.86
N ILE A 299 -27.34 -1.13 0.23
CA ILE A 299 -27.51 -2.58 0.20
C ILE A 299 -26.34 -3.26 -0.54
N PHE A 300 -26.01 -2.78 -1.75
CA PHE A 300 -24.92 -3.37 -2.54
C PHE A 300 -23.55 -3.16 -1.90
N GLY A 301 -23.29 -1.98 -1.32
CA GLY A 301 -22.08 -1.73 -0.55
C GLY A 301 -21.95 -2.69 0.64
N LEU A 302 -23.03 -2.91 1.38
CA LEU A 302 -23.05 -3.86 2.50
C LEU A 302 -22.78 -5.29 2.05
N PHE A 303 -23.41 -5.75 0.95
CA PHE A 303 -23.15 -7.08 0.39
C PHE A 303 -21.70 -7.24 -0.07
N MET A 304 -21.12 -6.23 -0.72
CA MET A 304 -19.70 -6.24 -1.10
C MET A 304 -18.77 -6.37 0.12
N VAL A 305 -19.03 -5.61 1.18
CA VAL A 305 -18.26 -5.70 2.44
C VAL A 305 -18.39 -7.10 3.05
N MET A 306 -19.62 -7.63 3.15
CA MET A 306 -19.85 -8.99 3.67
C MET A 306 -19.12 -10.06 2.85
N LEU A 307 -19.25 -10.04 1.52
CA LEU A 307 -18.58 -11.00 0.62
C LEU A 307 -17.05 -10.89 0.68
N SER A 308 -16.53 -9.69 0.94
CA SER A 308 -15.09 -9.47 1.15
C SER A 308 -14.60 -10.15 2.43
N PHE A 309 -15.38 -10.15 3.50
CA PHE A 309 -15.06 -10.92 4.70
C PHE A 309 -15.24 -12.44 4.50
N VAL A 310 -16.25 -12.86 3.74
CA VAL A 310 -16.45 -14.28 3.42
C VAL A 310 -15.26 -14.81 2.61
N SER A 311 -14.74 -14.08 1.63
CA SER A 311 -13.57 -14.51 0.85
C SER A 311 -12.29 -14.65 1.68
N LEU A 312 -12.15 -13.92 2.80
CA LEU A 312 -11.04 -14.07 3.75
C LEU A 312 -11.17 -15.32 4.65
N THR A 313 -12.40 -15.76 4.92
CA THR A 313 -12.69 -16.88 5.84
C THR A 313 -12.85 -18.20 5.10
N LYS A 314 -13.45 -18.19 3.92
CA LYS A 314 -13.73 -19.36 3.07
C LYS A 314 -13.12 -19.19 1.67
N PRO A 315 -11.80 -19.41 1.52
CA PRO A 315 -11.12 -19.28 0.22
C PRO A 315 -11.66 -20.28 -0.84
N GLU A 316 -12.22 -21.41 -0.43
CA GLU A 316 -12.86 -22.40 -1.31
C GLU A 316 -14.06 -21.83 -2.10
N MET A 317 -14.65 -20.73 -1.63
CA MET A 317 -15.76 -20.04 -2.29
C MET A 317 -15.29 -18.81 -3.09
N ASN A 318 -14.01 -18.74 -3.44
CA ASN A 318 -13.38 -17.68 -4.24
C ASN A 318 -14.17 -17.32 -5.53
N VAL A 319 -14.50 -18.30 -6.37
CA VAL A 319 -15.19 -18.05 -7.66
C VAL A 319 -16.58 -17.46 -7.42
N PHE A 320 -17.33 -18.01 -6.46
CA PHE A 320 -18.67 -17.53 -6.12
C PHE A 320 -18.64 -16.13 -5.47
N THR A 321 -17.76 -15.91 -4.50
CA THR A 321 -17.64 -14.62 -3.80
C THR A 321 -17.12 -13.53 -4.75
N GLY A 322 -16.11 -13.84 -5.56
CA GLY A 322 -15.54 -12.92 -6.55
C GLY A 322 -16.55 -12.53 -7.63
N SER A 323 -17.25 -13.48 -8.24
CA SER A 323 -18.30 -13.21 -9.24
C SER A 323 -19.47 -12.41 -8.66
N SER A 324 -19.91 -12.73 -7.44
CA SER A 324 -20.95 -11.97 -6.75
C SER A 324 -20.52 -10.52 -6.49
N ILE A 325 -19.28 -10.30 -6.04
CA ILE A 325 -18.72 -8.95 -5.85
C ILE A 325 -18.73 -8.17 -7.18
N ILE A 326 -18.35 -8.80 -8.30
CA ILE A 326 -18.38 -8.16 -9.63
C ILE A 326 -19.81 -7.73 -9.98
N ILE A 327 -20.79 -8.62 -9.81
CA ILE A 327 -22.21 -8.33 -10.09
C ILE A 327 -22.71 -7.16 -9.24
N PHE A 328 -22.48 -7.18 -7.92
CA PHE A 328 -22.89 -6.09 -7.04
C PHE A 328 -22.16 -4.78 -7.34
N SER A 329 -20.89 -4.84 -7.74
CA SER A 329 -20.14 -3.67 -8.17
C SER A 329 -20.75 -3.03 -9.42
N ILE A 330 -21.17 -3.84 -10.41
CA ILE A 330 -21.85 -3.35 -11.61
C ILE A 330 -23.23 -2.76 -11.26
N LEU A 331 -24.01 -3.45 -10.42
CA LEU A 331 -25.32 -2.97 -9.99
C LEU A 331 -25.23 -1.66 -9.17
N SER A 332 -24.12 -1.43 -8.47
CA SER A 332 -23.89 -0.19 -7.73
C SER A 332 -23.87 1.06 -8.63
N PHE A 333 -23.51 0.93 -9.91
CA PHE A 333 -23.54 2.05 -10.86
C PHE A 333 -24.95 2.56 -11.13
N ILE A 334 -25.94 1.67 -11.12
CA ILE A 334 -27.34 2.02 -11.37
C ILE A 334 -27.97 2.64 -10.11
N GLY A 335 -27.65 2.10 -8.94
CA GLY A 335 -28.29 2.47 -7.68
C GLY A 335 -27.74 3.74 -7.00
N ALA A 336 -26.45 4.06 -7.18
CA ALA A 336 -25.77 5.11 -6.42
C ALA A 336 -25.51 6.41 -7.21
N ALA A 337 -26.30 6.68 -8.27
CA ALA A 337 -26.30 7.94 -9.02
C ALA A 337 -24.90 8.58 -9.24
N GLY A 338 -24.00 7.86 -9.92
CA GLY A 338 -22.72 8.41 -10.41
C GLY A 338 -21.57 8.51 -9.40
N GLY A 339 -21.81 8.31 -8.09
CA GLY A 339 -20.79 8.52 -7.06
C GLY A 339 -19.61 7.54 -7.03
N LEU A 340 -19.65 6.43 -7.77
CA LEU A 340 -18.82 5.26 -7.48
C LEU A 340 -18.09 4.65 -8.66
N ILE A 341 -17.61 5.46 -9.59
CA ILE A 341 -16.60 5.01 -10.55
C ILE A 341 -15.43 4.35 -9.81
N ILE A 342 -14.93 5.00 -8.75
CA ILE A 342 -13.78 4.47 -8.00
C ILE A 342 -14.15 3.21 -7.20
N GLY A 343 -15.22 3.25 -6.40
CA GLY A 343 -15.60 2.10 -5.55
C GLY A 343 -16.10 0.90 -6.34
N GLY A 344 -16.85 1.12 -7.43
CA GLY A 344 -17.29 0.07 -8.35
C GLY A 344 -16.11 -0.54 -9.12
N LEU A 345 -15.17 0.26 -9.63
CA LEU A 345 -13.97 -0.27 -10.30
C LEU A 345 -13.06 -1.04 -9.34
N LEU A 346 -12.85 -0.55 -8.11
CA LEU A 346 -12.13 -1.27 -7.06
C LEU A 346 -12.83 -2.58 -6.70
N GLY A 347 -14.16 -2.56 -6.62
CA GLY A 347 -14.99 -3.74 -6.42
C GLY A 347 -14.82 -4.78 -7.52
N ILE A 348 -14.88 -4.36 -8.79
CA ILE A 348 -14.67 -5.24 -9.95
C ILE A 348 -13.24 -5.81 -9.93
N ALA A 349 -12.22 -4.97 -9.75
CA ALA A 349 -10.83 -5.41 -9.71
C ALA A 349 -10.59 -6.40 -8.56
N GLY A 350 -11.11 -6.10 -7.37
CA GLY A 350 -11.06 -6.99 -6.21
C GLY A 350 -11.80 -8.30 -6.45
N GLY A 351 -13.00 -8.26 -7.04
CA GLY A 351 -13.80 -9.43 -7.38
C GLY A 351 -13.13 -10.33 -8.42
N VAL A 352 -12.48 -9.75 -9.44
CA VAL A 352 -11.67 -10.50 -10.44
C VAL A 352 -10.47 -11.14 -9.77
N LEU A 353 -9.76 -10.43 -8.89
CA LEU A 353 -8.64 -10.98 -8.12
C LEU A 353 -9.06 -12.13 -7.21
N ILE A 354 -10.23 -12.04 -6.57
CA ILE A 354 -10.78 -13.14 -5.77
C ILE A 354 -11.15 -14.31 -6.69
N ALA A 355 -11.88 -14.06 -7.78
CA ALA A 355 -12.35 -15.12 -8.67
C ALA A 355 -11.22 -15.86 -9.41
N ALA A 356 -10.16 -15.15 -9.78
CA ALA A 356 -8.99 -15.70 -10.47
C ALA A 356 -7.96 -16.31 -9.51
N TRP A 357 -8.16 -16.21 -8.20
CA TRP A 357 -7.24 -16.78 -7.23
C TRP A 357 -7.36 -18.30 -7.25
N ASP A 358 -6.31 -19.00 -7.67
CA ASP A 358 -6.22 -20.45 -7.63
C ASP A 358 -5.33 -20.84 -6.45
N GLY A 359 -5.95 -21.27 -5.35
CA GLY A 359 -5.26 -21.61 -4.10
C GLY A 359 -4.43 -22.89 -4.14
N SER A 360 -4.29 -23.50 -5.32
CA SER A 360 -3.51 -24.70 -5.55
C SER A 360 -2.01 -24.38 -5.62
N VAL A 361 -1.43 -23.98 -4.49
CA VAL A 361 0.02 -24.13 -4.32
C VAL A 361 0.29 -25.63 -4.20
N SER A 362 0.48 -26.26 -5.37
CA SER A 362 1.26 -27.46 -5.64
C SER A 362 1.42 -28.40 -4.44
N LYS A 363 0.40 -29.25 -4.25
CA LYS A 363 0.58 -30.57 -3.61
C LYS A 363 1.05 -31.63 -4.62
N GLU A 364 1.38 -31.23 -5.83
CA GLU A 364 1.94 -32.10 -6.86
C GLU A 364 3.43 -32.30 -6.62
N ASP A 365 3.80 -33.58 -6.48
CA ASP A 365 5.08 -34.20 -6.81
C ASP A 365 6.14 -34.49 -5.72
N ASP A 366 5.77 -34.59 -4.44
CA ASP A 366 6.64 -35.26 -3.43
C ASP A 366 6.22 -36.71 -3.11
N HIS A 367 5.21 -37.25 -3.79
CA HIS A 367 4.67 -38.60 -3.51
C HIS A 367 4.88 -39.68 -4.58
N ASP A 368 5.48 -39.37 -5.74
CA ASP A 368 5.62 -40.36 -6.85
C ASP A 368 7.07 -40.82 -7.15
N GLU A 369 8.09 -40.48 -6.34
CA GLU A 369 9.48 -40.99 -6.54
C GLU A 369 9.96 -42.07 -5.55
N MET A 370 9.14 -42.55 -4.59
CA MET A 370 9.59 -43.55 -3.59
C MET A 370 8.74 -44.83 -3.49
N GLU A 371 8.03 -45.25 -4.54
CA GLU A 371 7.39 -46.58 -4.55
C GLU A 371 7.65 -47.38 -5.84
N GLY A 372 8.86 -47.23 -6.39
CA GLY A 372 9.38 -47.95 -7.55
C GLY A 372 10.50 -48.96 -7.28
N GLY A 373 10.65 -49.48 -6.06
CA GLY A 373 11.26 -50.79 -5.76
C GLY A 373 12.75 -51.07 -6.10
N PRO A 374 13.33 -52.11 -5.47
CA PRO A 374 14.76 -52.40 -5.48
C PRO A 374 15.18 -53.15 -6.74
N LYS A 375 16.11 -52.60 -7.53
CA LYS A 375 16.89 -53.43 -8.47
C LYS A 375 18.06 -54.04 -7.71
N ASP A 376 17.90 -55.33 -7.42
CA ASP A 376 18.92 -56.29 -7.06
C ASP A 376 20.30 -55.92 -7.64
N ILE A 377 21.19 -55.40 -6.79
CA ILE A 377 22.63 -55.55 -7.02
C ILE A 377 22.97 -56.95 -6.50
N SER A 378 22.95 -57.88 -7.44
CA SER A 378 23.53 -59.20 -7.31
C SER A 378 24.90 -59.12 -6.64
N SER A 379 25.02 -59.91 -5.58
CA SER A 379 26.24 -60.32 -4.90
C SER A 379 27.38 -60.66 -5.86
N ALA A 380 28.47 -59.89 -5.81
CA ALA A 380 29.79 -60.35 -6.20
C ALA A 380 30.80 -59.96 -5.11
N SER A 381 31.18 -60.96 -4.32
CA SER A 381 32.34 -60.97 -3.41
C SER A 381 33.60 -61.40 -4.22
N PRO A 382 34.81 -61.51 -3.65
CA PRO A 382 35.83 -60.45 -3.57
C PRO A 382 37.13 -60.88 -4.27
N ASN A 383 37.76 -60.02 -5.07
CA ASN A 383 39.12 -60.28 -5.53
C ASN A 383 40.13 -59.49 -4.70
N THR A 384 40.72 -60.22 -3.76
CA THR A 384 42.08 -60.07 -3.25
C THR A 384 43.08 -59.84 -4.39
N VAL A 385 43.80 -58.72 -4.36
CA VAL A 385 45.15 -58.64 -4.94
C VAL A 385 46.03 -57.87 -3.95
N SER A 386 46.79 -58.64 -3.18
CA SER A 386 48.04 -58.20 -2.56
C SER A 386 49.12 -58.11 -3.63
N GLY A 387 49.83 -56.99 -3.69
CA GLY A 387 51.09 -56.80 -4.38
C GLY A 387 51.95 -55.84 -3.57
#